data_AF-A0A923WJI5-F1
#
_entry.id   AF-A0A923WJI5-F1
#
_cell.length_a   1.000
_cell.length_b   1.000
_cell.length_c   1.000
_cell.angle_alpha   90.00
_cell.angle_beta   90.00
_cell.angle_gamma   90.00
#
_symmetry.space_group_name_H-M   'P 1'
#
loop_
_entity.id
_entity.type
_entity.pdbx_description
1 polymer ?
#
loop_
_entity_poly.entity_id
_entity_poly.type
_entity_poly.pdbx_seq_one_letter_code
_entity_poly.pdbx_strand_id
1 'polypeptide(L)'
;WLKLRPLAYKNHSYQWPTIGKEIAHIEDATMDDVRDFFYSYYIPNNAYMVVAGNVTLEQVKRLSQKWFAPIPSGTRRVRNIPQEAVQTQARFEEIGAKVPLDALYKVYHMSGKLSQDYYATDLLSDILGRGKSSRLYDELIQQKKLFTSINGYIMSSVDPGLLVIDGKLNKGVSLKEGDEAITELLEKVVQESLSEEELNKVKNQAESTLAFGEVEVLNRAMNLSFAAMLGDAELVNKEAASIQKVTTADVKRVAATVLKPENCSTLYYRSQE
;
A
#
# COMPACT_ATOMS: atom_id res chain seq x y z
N TRP A 1 9.38 -6.25 -5.57
CA TRP A 1 7.93 -6.60 -5.56
C TRP A 1 7.62 -8.02 -5.99
N LEU A 2 8.05 -8.46 -7.18
CA LEU A 2 7.73 -9.80 -7.70
C LEU A 2 8.18 -10.96 -6.79
N LYS A 3 9.26 -10.76 -6.03
CA LYS A 3 9.77 -11.73 -5.03
C LYS A 3 9.16 -11.50 -3.64
N LEU A 4 8.93 -10.24 -3.29
CA LEU A 4 8.46 -9.83 -1.97
C LEU A 4 6.98 -10.17 -1.71
N ARG A 5 6.10 -10.00 -2.69
CA ARG A 5 4.68 -10.35 -2.58
C ARG A 5 4.43 -11.84 -2.31
N PRO A 6 5.03 -12.80 -3.04
CA PRO A 6 4.85 -14.22 -2.74
C PRO A 6 5.58 -14.66 -1.46
N LEU A 7 6.57 -13.89 -0.99
CA LEU A 7 7.14 -14.08 0.34
C LEU A 7 6.13 -13.70 1.43
N ALA A 8 5.45 -12.55 1.27
CA ALA A 8 4.51 -11.99 2.25
C ALA A 8 3.11 -12.63 2.22
N TYR A 9 2.52 -12.85 1.06
CA TYR A 9 1.18 -13.45 0.91
C TYR A 9 1.28 -14.92 0.51
N LYS A 10 0.52 -15.78 1.16
CA LYS A 10 0.48 -17.23 0.88
C LYS A 10 -0.88 -17.69 0.34
N ASN A 11 -1.96 -17.07 0.78
CA ASN A 11 -3.32 -17.48 0.42
C ASN A 11 -3.99 -16.44 -0.48
N HIS A 12 -3.79 -15.15 -0.21
CA HIS A 12 -4.44 -14.07 -0.95
C HIS A 12 -3.88 -13.93 -2.37
N SER A 13 -4.71 -13.47 -3.30
CA SER A 13 -4.31 -13.21 -4.69
C SER A 13 -3.28 -12.08 -4.84
N TYR A 14 -2.98 -11.34 -3.77
CA TYR A 14 -1.95 -10.30 -3.77
C TYR A 14 -0.53 -10.88 -3.85
N GLN A 15 -0.36 -12.20 -3.74
CA GLN A 15 0.93 -12.86 -3.88
C GLN A 15 1.54 -12.77 -5.29
N TRP A 16 0.73 -12.56 -6.34
CA TRP A 16 1.21 -12.40 -7.72
C TRP A 16 0.93 -10.99 -8.27
N PRO A 17 1.72 -10.54 -9.26
CA PRO A 17 1.50 -9.25 -9.92
C PRO A 17 0.30 -9.30 -10.87
N THR A 18 -0.18 -8.12 -11.29
CA THR A 18 -1.25 -7.97 -12.29
C THR A 18 -0.92 -8.65 -13.62
N ILE A 19 0.37 -8.72 -13.98
CA ILE A 19 0.82 -9.35 -15.23
C ILE A 19 0.68 -10.88 -15.23
N GLY A 20 0.37 -11.49 -14.07
CA GLY A 20 0.15 -12.93 -13.94
C GLY A 20 1.12 -13.61 -12.99
N LYS A 21 0.75 -14.84 -12.59
CA LYS A 21 1.53 -15.68 -11.67
C LYS A 21 2.68 -16.38 -12.38
N GLU A 22 2.41 -16.91 -13.57
CA GLU A 22 3.31 -17.74 -14.37
C GLU A 22 3.24 -17.28 -15.83
N ILE A 23 4.33 -17.45 -16.59
CA ILE A 23 4.38 -17.06 -18.00
C ILE A 23 3.35 -17.85 -18.82
N ALA A 24 3.11 -19.12 -18.46
CA ALA A 24 2.10 -19.98 -19.08
C ALA A 24 0.68 -19.37 -19.02
N HIS A 25 0.34 -18.58 -17.99
CA HIS A 25 -0.95 -17.88 -17.93
C HIS A 25 -1.14 -16.87 -19.08
N ILE A 26 -0.06 -16.44 -19.71
CA ILE A 26 -0.07 -15.55 -20.87
C ILE A 26 0.01 -16.37 -22.16
N GLU A 27 0.88 -17.38 -22.21
CA GLU A 27 1.12 -18.19 -23.41
C GLU A 27 -0.09 -19.07 -23.77
N ASP A 28 -0.78 -19.60 -22.77
CA ASP A 28 -1.91 -20.53 -22.95
C ASP A 28 -3.27 -19.84 -22.98
N ALA A 29 -3.31 -18.51 -22.80
CA ALA A 29 -4.56 -17.76 -22.76
C ALA A 29 -5.29 -17.85 -24.10
N THR A 30 -6.54 -18.30 -24.07
CA THR A 30 -7.37 -18.43 -25.26
C THR A 30 -8.27 -17.21 -25.45
N MET A 31 -8.77 -17.02 -26.67
CA MET A 31 -9.77 -15.97 -26.94
C MET A 31 -11.08 -16.20 -26.16
N ASP A 32 -11.40 -17.45 -25.84
CA ASP A 32 -12.58 -17.78 -25.05
C ASP A 32 -12.38 -17.33 -23.60
N ASP A 33 -11.19 -17.52 -23.00
CA ASP A 33 -10.87 -17.00 -21.67
C ASP A 33 -11.01 -15.48 -21.58
N VAL A 34 -10.53 -14.77 -22.61
CA VAL A 34 -10.62 -13.30 -22.69
C VAL A 34 -12.07 -12.84 -22.78
N ARG A 35 -12.88 -13.50 -23.61
CA ARG A 35 -14.31 -13.19 -23.74
C ARG A 35 -15.05 -13.47 -22.44
N ASP A 36 -14.79 -14.61 -21.82
CA ASP A 36 -15.42 -15.01 -20.56
C ASP A 36 -15.06 -14.04 -19.42
N PHE A 37 -13.80 -13.60 -19.35
CA PHE A 37 -13.38 -12.56 -18.41
C PHE A 37 -14.12 -11.24 -18.68
N PHE A 38 -14.15 -10.78 -19.93
CA PHE A 38 -14.85 -9.55 -20.29
C PHE A 38 -16.33 -9.59 -19.91
N TYR A 39 -17.07 -10.60 -20.35
CA TYR A 39 -18.51 -10.72 -20.05
C TYR A 39 -18.81 -11.01 -18.58
N SER A 40 -17.84 -11.51 -17.81
CA SER A 40 -17.98 -11.71 -16.36
C SER A 40 -17.76 -10.44 -15.55
N TYR A 41 -16.85 -9.56 -15.96
CA TYR A 41 -16.39 -8.44 -15.15
C TYR A 41 -16.74 -7.05 -15.70
N TYR A 42 -16.89 -6.90 -17.03
CA TYR A 42 -17.21 -5.64 -17.71
C TYR A 42 -18.72 -5.48 -17.95
N ILE A 43 -19.51 -5.64 -16.89
CA ILE A 43 -20.98 -5.53 -16.92
C ILE A 43 -21.43 -4.22 -16.23
N PRO A 44 -22.52 -3.57 -16.68
CA PRO A 44 -22.93 -2.26 -16.13
C PRO A 44 -23.18 -2.26 -14.62
N ASN A 45 -23.70 -3.35 -14.07
CA ASN A 45 -23.94 -3.54 -12.63
C ASN A 45 -22.67 -3.91 -11.82
N ASN A 46 -21.49 -3.91 -12.45
CA ASN A 46 -20.18 -4.06 -11.83
C ASN A 46 -19.23 -2.88 -12.19
N ALA A 47 -19.77 -1.78 -12.73
CA ALA A 47 -19.01 -0.62 -13.15
C ALA A 47 -19.46 0.64 -12.42
N TYR A 48 -18.52 1.56 -12.19
CA TYR A 48 -18.79 2.93 -11.74
C TYR A 48 -18.37 3.88 -12.84
N MET A 49 -19.25 4.82 -13.21
CA MET A 49 -18.91 5.91 -14.11
C MET A 49 -18.80 7.19 -13.29
N VAL A 50 -17.62 7.78 -13.30
CA VAL A 50 -17.33 9.04 -12.62
C VAL A 50 -17.08 10.12 -13.66
N VAL A 51 -17.74 11.27 -13.48
CA VAL A 51 -17.58 12.44 -14.33
C VAL A 51 -17.18 13.62 -13.44
N ALA A 52 -16.03 14.21 -13.71
CA ALA A 52 -15.54 15.40 -13.04
C ALA A 52 -15.13 16.45 -14.07
N GLY A 53 -15.52 17.71 -13.83
CA GLY A 53 -15.23 18.83 -14.73
C GLY A 53 -16.35 19.85 -14.74
N ASN A 54 -16.34 20.74 -15.74
CA ASN A 54 -17.38 21.74 -15.92
C ASN A 54 -18.63 21.13 -16.58
N VAL A 55 -19.39 20.35 -15.82
CA VAL A 55 -20.61 19.67 -16.26
C VAL A 55 -21.72 19.83 -15.22
N THR A 56 -22.98 19.75 -15.66
CA THR A 56 -24.12 19.68 -14.74
C THR A 56 -24.60 18.25 -14.55
N LEU A 57 -25.21 17.98 -13.38
CA LEU A 57 -25.79 16.68 -13.09
C LEU A 57 -26.83 16.26 -14.14
N GLU A 58 -27.64 17.20 -14.63
CA GLU A 58 -28.66 16.94 -15.66
C GLU A 58 -28.03 16.53 -16.99
N GLN A 59 -26.97 17.21 -17.42
CA GLN A 59 -26.23 16.86 -18.64
C GLN A 59 -25.68 15.44 -18.54
N VAL A 60 -25.02 15.12 -17.41
CA VAL A 60 -24.47 13.79 -17.15
C VAL A 60 -25.59 12.75 -17.18
N LYS A 61 -26.64 12.91 -16.37
CA LYS A 61 -27.77 11.96 -16.33
C LYS A 61 -28.38 11.70 -17.71
N ARG A 62 -28.65 12.75 -18.49
CA ARG A 62 -29.22 12.64 -19.83
C ARG A 62 -28.31 11.85 -20.78
N LEU A 63 -27.01 12.14 -20.77
CA LEU A 63 -26.05 11.45 -21.63
C LEU A 63 -25.81 10.00 -21.18
N SER A 64 -25.76 9.76 -19.87
CA SER A 64 -25.67 8.41 -19.30
C SER A 64 -26.86 7.56 -19.72
N GLN A 65 -28.07 8.11 -19.64
CA GLN A 65 -29.28 7.43 -20.08
C GLN A 65 -29.25 7.13 -21.58
N LYS A 66 -28.87 8.12 -22.41
CA LYS A 66 -28.79 7.94 -23.86
C LYS A 66 -27.82 6.82 -24.27
N TRP A 67 -26.63 6.79 -23.68
CA TRP A 67 -25.54 5.94 -24.17
C TRP A 67 -25.41 4.60 -23.43
N PHE A 68 -25.77 4.53 -22.15
CA PHE A 68 -25.52 3.35 -21.33
C PHE A 68 -26.78 2.63 -20.87
N ALA A 69 -27.95 3.29 -20.82
CA ALA A 69 -29.19 2.61 -20.40
C ALA A 69 -29.61 1.43 -21.30
N PRO A 70 -29.36 1.43 -22.62
CA PRO A 70 -29.67 0.27 -23.46
C PRO A 70 -28.79 -0.96 -23.19
N ILE A 71 -27.68 -0.81 -22.47
CA ILE A 71 -26.76 -1.92 -22.19
C ILE A 71 -27.36 -2.78 -21.08
N PRO A 72 -27.64 -4.08 -21.33
CA PRO A 72 -28.25 -4.94 -20.34
C PRO A 72 -27.31 -5.18 -19.16
N SER A 73 -27.90 -5.36 -17.97
CA SER A 73 -27.18 -5.84 -16.79
C SER A 73 -26.68 -7.27 -17.03
N GLY A 74 -25.51 -7.60 -16.49
CA GLY A 74 -25.01 -8.97 -16.49
C GLY A 74 -25.21 -9.66 -15.14
N THR A 75 -24.72 -10.90 -15.03
CA THR A 75 -24.69 -11.64 -13.77
C THR A 75 -23.45 -11.23 -12.98
N ARG A 76 -23.65 -10.47 -11.89
CA ARG A 76 -22.54 -10.05 -11.02
C ARG A 76 -21.96 -11.24 -10.28
N ARG A 77 -20.68 -11.53 -10.51
CA ARG A 77 -19.94 -12.51 -9.70
C ARG A 77 -19.79 -12.00 -8.27
N VAL A 78 -20.12 -12.85 -7.31
CA VAL A 78 -19.81 -12.58 -5.90
C VAL A 78 -18.30 -12.72 -5.72
N ARG A 79 -17.65 -11.69 -5.19
CA ARG A 79 -16.22 -11.76 -4.85
C ARG A 79 -16.05 -12.73 -3.70
N ASN A 80 -15.40 -13.86 -3.97
CA ASN A 80 -14.97 -14.82 -2.97
C ASN A 80 -13.44 -14.93 -3.02
N ILE A 81 -12.76 -13.92 -2.48
CA ILE A 81 -11.30 -13.86 -2.46
C ILE A 81 -10.82 -14.49 -1.13
N PRO A 82 -9.96 -15.53 -1.17
CA PRO A 82 -9.39 -16.10 0.04
C PRO A 82 -8.66 -15.03 0.84
N GLN A 83 -9.00 -14.90 2.12
CA GLN A 83 -8.33 -13.96 3.01
C GLN A 83 -6.92 -14.47 3.35
N GLU A 84 -5.97 -13.55 3.49
CA GLU A 84 -4.63 -13.90 3.96
C GLU A 84 -4.71 -14.32 5.43
N ALA A 85 -4.09 -15.45 5.76
CA ALA A 85 -3.97 -15.87 7.15
C ALA A 85 -2.99 -14.94 7.89
N VAL A 86 -3.25 -14.68 9.17
CA VAL A 86 -2.31 -13.92 10.01
C VAL A 86 -0.96 -14.61 9.97
N GLN A 87 0.09 -13.86 9.63
CA GLN A 87 1.45 -14.37 9.64
C GLN A 87 1.90 -14.59 11.10
N THR A 88 2.30 -15.82 11.41
CA THR A 88 2.70 -16.23 12.77
C THR A 88 4.19 -16.55 12.92
N GLN A 89 4.97 -16.43 11.83
CA GLN A 89 6.40 -16.67 11.81
C GLN A 89 7.08 -15.74 10.83
N ALA A 90 8.26 -15.24 11.22
CA ALA A 90 9.10 -14.43 10.35
C ALA A 90 9.46 -15.22 9.09
N ARG A 91 9.54 -14.53 7.95
CA ARG A 91 9.91 -15.13 6.67
C ARG A 91 11.13 -14.41 6.12
N PHE A 92 11.98 -15.17 5.44
CA PHE A 92 13.24 -14.67 4.90
C PHE A 92 13.51 -15.26 3.53
N GLU A 93 14.02 -14.43 2.62
CA GLU A 93 14.56 -14.85 1.34
C GLU A 93 15.81 -14.01 1.03
N GLU A 94 16.82 -14.63 0.43
CA GLU A 94 17.99 -13.96 -0.10
C GLU A 94 18.14 -14.28 -1.58
N ILE A 95 18.29 -13.24 -2.40
CA ILE A 95 18.48 -13.38 -3.85
C ILE A 95 19.67 -12.53 -4.30
N GLY A 96 20.38 -13.02 -5.32
CA GLY A 96 21.44 -12.27 -5.98
C GLY A 96 21.03 -11.86 -7.40
N ALA A 97 21.41 -10.66 -7.83
CA ALA A 97 21.27 -10.26 -9.23
C ALA A 97 22.28 -9.18 -9.63
N LYS A 98 22.38 -8.95 -10.95
CA LYS A 98 23.23 -7.91 -11.55
C LYS A 98 22.66 -6.51 -11.34
N VAL A 99 22.78 -6.02 -10.10
CA VAL A 99 22.34 -4.69 -9.65
C VAL A 99 23.50 -3.95 -9.00
N PRO A 100 23.50 -2.61 -8.96
CA PRO A 100 24.68 -1.85 -8.54
C PRO A 100 24.93 -1.82 -7.02
N LEU A 101 23.92 -2.10 -6.19
CA LEU A 101 23.99 -1.99 -4.73
C LEU A 101 23.16 -3.11 -4.08
N ASP A 102 23.61 -3.54 -2.91
CA ASP A 102 22.81 -4.37 -2.02
C ASP A 102 21.58 -3.59 -1.53
N ALA A 103 20.43 -4.25 -1.54
CA ALA A 103 19.17 -3.70 -1.06
C ALA A 103 18.48 -4.64 -0.07
N LEU A 104 17.81 -4.03 0.90
CA LEU A 104 17.09 -4.69 1.96
C LEU A 104 15.62 -4.27 1.90
N TYR A 105 14.72 -5.23 2.02
CA TYR A 105 13.29 -5.01 2.11
C TYR A 105 12.73 -5.73 3.32
N LYS A 106 12.01 -5.03 4.20
CA LYS A 106 11.20 -5.62 5.27
C LYS A 106 9.76 -5.21 5.05
N VAL A 107 8.86 -6.19 5.05
CA VAL A 107 7.42 -5.92 4.95
C VAL A 107 6.66 -6.56 6.08
N TYR A 108 5.62 -5.88 6.52
CA TYR A 108 4.76 -6.29 7.61
C TYR A 108 3.32 -6.22 7.12
N HIS A 109 2.52 -7.26 7.37
CA HIS A 109 1.09 -7.17 7.04
C HIS A 109 0.42 -6.09 7.88
N MET A 110 -0.38 -5.27 7.21
CA MET A 110 -1.24 -4.27 7.84
C MET A 110 -2.69 -4.49 7.41
N SER A 111 -3.61 -3.77 8.05
CA SER A 111 -5.02 -3.86 7.73
C SER A 111 -5.35 -3.26 6.35
N GLY A 112 -6.53 -3.61 5.82
CA GLY A 112 -7.04 -3.06 4.55
C GLY A 112 -7.59 -1.64 4.69
N LYS A 113 -7.86 -0.98 3.54
CA LYS A 113 -8.22 0.45 3.46
C LYS A 113 -9.40 0.90 4.34
N LEU A 114 -10.36 0.00 4.61
CA LEU A 114 -11.55 0.32 5.42
C LEU A 114 -11.38 0.05 6.93
N SER A 115 -10.22 -0.43 7.36
CA SER A 115 -9.94 -0.64 8.78
C SER A 115 -9.73 0.69 9.52
N GLN A 116 -10.17 0.76 10.77
CA GLN A 116 -9.87 1.87 11.67
C GLN A 116 -8.36 2.09 11.88
N ASP A 117 -7.56 1.03 11.71
CA ASP A 117 -6.10 1.05 11.94
C ASP A 117 -5.32 1.52 10.70
N TYR A 118 -6.00 1.69 9.57
CA TYR A 118 -5.37 2.03 8.30
C TYR A 118 -4.58 3.35 8.40
N TYR A 119 -5.23 4.43 8.81
CA TYR A 119 -4.60 5.75 8.88
C TYR A 119 -3.54 5.85 10.00
N ALA A 120 -3.72 5.10 11.10
CA ALA A 120 -2.69 5.02 12.13
C ALA A 120 -1.42 4.33 11.59
N THR A 121 -1.57 3.29 10.76
CA THR A 121 -0.44 2.59 10.13
C THR A 121 0.20 3.43 9.03
N ASP A 122 -0.61 4.19 8.27
CA ASP A 122 -0.12 5.13 7.25
C ASP A 122 0.76 6.21 7.89
N LEU A 123 0.27 6.86 8.96
CA LEU A 123 1.02 7.86 9.70
C LEU A 123 2.25 7.26 10.41
N LEU A 124 2.19 6.01 10.89
CA LEU A 124 3.36 5.29 11.38
C LEU A 124 4.43 5.17 10.28
N SER A 125 4.03 4.85 9.05
CA SER A 125 4.96 4.76 7.92
C SER A 125 5.61 6.11 7.61
N ASP A 126 4.85 7.21 7.74
CA ASP A 126 5.37 8.56 7.55
C ASP A 126 6.37 8.96 8.65
N ILE A 127 6.08 8.62 9.90
CA ILE A 127 7.01 8.82 11.03
C ILE A 127 8.32 8.07 10.80
N LEU A 128 8.23 6.83 10.32
CA LEU A 128 9.38 6.00 10.05
C LEU A 128 10.21 6.54 8.89
N GLY A 129 9.59 6.88 7.75
CA GLY A 129 10.34 7.03 6.49
C GLY A 129 10.03 8.25 5.63
N ARG A 130 9.09 9.12 6.00
CA ARG A 130 8.75 10.27 5.15
C ARG A 130 9.67 11.47 5.36
N GLY A 131 10.56 11.67 4.39
CA GLY A 131 11.43 12.83 4.31
C GLY A 131 12.60 12.84 5.30
N LYS A 132 13.36 13.93 5.32
CA LYS A 132 14.63 14.05 6.06
C LYS A 132 14.51 14.15 7.58
N SER A 133 13.29 14.30 8.09
CA SER A 133 13.01 14.38 9.53
C SER A 133 12.38 13.09 10.08
N SER A 134 12.40 12.02 9.27
CA SER A 134 11.89 10.70 9.65
C SER A 134 12.94 9.93 10.45
N ARG A 135 12.49 8.99 11.28
CA ARG A 135 13.37 8.24 12.18
C ARG A 135 14.40 7.40 11.41
N LEU A 136 13.99 6.74 10.33
CA LEU A 136 14.89 5.95 9.48
C LEU A 136 15.97 6.83 8.85
N TYR A 137 15.62 8.02 8.35
CA TYR A 137 16.60 8.92 7.75
C TYR A 137 17.60 9.44 8.79
N ASP A 138 17.11 9.92 9.93
CA ASP A 138 17.96 10.52 10.95
C ASP A 138 18.96 9.48 11.52
N GLU A 139 18.47 8.35 12.00
CA GLU A 139 19.34 7.36 12.66
C GLU A 139 20.19 6.59 11.64
N LEU A 140 19.62 6.11 10.53
CA LEU A 140 20.30 5.14 9.65
C LEU A 140 21.07 5.77 8.50
N ILE A 141 20.73 7.01 8.10
CA ILE A 141 21.51 7.77 7.10
C ILE A 141 22.39 8.81 7.78
N GLN A 142 21.85 9.72 8.60
CA GLN A 142 22.64 10.84 9.12
C GLN A 142 23.62 10.40 10.20
N GLN A 143 23.16 9.64 11.19
CA GLN A 143 23.98 9.25 12.35
C GLN A 143 24.85 8.03 12.05
N LYS A 144 24.25 6.86 11.76
CA LYS A 144 24.97 5.60 11.57
C LYS A 144 25.60 5.45 10.18
N LYS A 145 25.16 6.22 9.17
CA LYS A 145 25.66 6.19 7.78
C LYS A 145 25.67 4.79 7.16
N LEU A 146 24.62 4.00 7.39
CA LEU A 146 24.51 2.63 6.90
C LEU A 146 23.88 2.56 5.51
N PHE A 147 22.97 3.48 5.18
CA PHE A 147 22.20 3.47 3.94
C PHE A 147 22.51 4.68 3.06
N THR A 148 22.50 4.48 1.74
CA THR A 148 22.45 5.59 0.76
C THR A 148 21.03 6.18 0.68
N SER A 149 20.03 5.32 0.85
CA SER A 149 18.62 5.65 0.82
C SER A 149 17.84 4.64 1.64
N ILE A 150 16.88 5.09 2.42
CA ILE A 150 15.95 4.23 3.15
C ILE A 150 14.59 4.93 3.24
N ASN A 151 13.52 4.18 3.03
CA ASN A 151 12.16 4.69 2.99
C ASN A 151 11.23 3.78 3.80
N GLY A 152 10.13 4.37 4.26
CA GLY A 152 9.01 3.71 4.91
C GLY A 152 7.71 4.22 4.28
N TYR A 153 6.83 3.31 3.87
CA TYR A 153 5.54 3.63 3.27
C TYR A 153 4.61 2.42 3.31
N ILE A 154 3.32 2.64 3.10
CA ILE A 154 2.35 1.57 2.95
C ILE A 154 2.10 1.24 1.47
N MET A 155 1.94 -0.05 1.19
CA MET A 155 1.27 -0.55 -0.01
C MET A 155 -0.20 -0.79 0.33
N SER A 156 -0.99 0.26 0.16
CA SER A 156 -2.43 0.25 0.42
C SER A 156 -3.20 -0.61 -0.58
N SER A 157 -4.21 -1.31 -0.08
CA SER A 157 -5.12 -2.16 -0.84
C SER A 157 -6.49 -2.25 -0.16
N VAL A 158 -7.49 -2.77 -0.87
CA VAL A 158 -8.84 -3.00 -0.31
C VAL A 158 -8.76 -3.99 0.85
N ASP A 159 -8.13 -5.15 0.60
CA ASP A 159 -7.83 -6.18 1.60
C ASP A 159 -6.49 -5.88 2.30
N PRO A 160 -6.05 -6.66 3.31
CA PRO A 160 -4.80 -6.43 4.05
C PRO A 160 -3.61 -6.08 3.16
N GLY A 161 -3.01 -4.91 3.43
CA GLY A 161 -1.87 -4.36 2.69
C GLY A 161 -0.54 -4.69 3.37
N LEU A 162 0.52 -3.99 2.95
CA LEU A 162 1.85 -4.12 3.56
C LEU A 162 2.37 -2.75 4.04
N LEU A 163 2.89 -2.68 5.26
CA LEU A 163 3.87 -1.66 5.62
C LEU A 163 5.22 -2.10 5.10
N VAL A 164 5.90 -1.23 4.36
CA VAL A 164 7.19 -1.52 3.72
C VAL A 164 8.26 -0.61 4.29
N ILE A 165 9.42 -1.21 4.57
CA ILE A 165 10.69 -0.51 4.78
C ILE A 165 11.66 -1.06 3.75
N ASP A 166 12.18 -0.19 2.89
CA ASP A 166 13.22 -0.58 1.94
C ASP A 166 14.39 0.39 1.95
N GLY A 167 15.59 -0.15 1.78
CA GLY A 167 16.81 0.63 1.79
C GLY A 167 17.91 0.03 0.92
N LYS A 168 18.81 0.90 0.48
CA LYS A 168 20.04 0.55 -0.24
C LYS A 168 21.23 0.87 0.64
N LEU A 169 22.15 -0.08 0.76
CA LEU A 169 23.27 -0.01 1.69
C LEU A 169 24.43 0.79 1.11
N ASN A 170 25.17 1.45 2.00
CA ASN A 170 26.46 2.02 1.64
C ASN A 170 27.48 0.92 1.35
N LYS A 171 28.45 1.22 0.48
CA LYS A 171 29.52 0.28 0.15
C LYS A 171 30.28 -0.12 1.42
N GLY A 172 30.42 -1.43 1.64
CA GLY A 172 31.13 -2.00 2.79
C GLY A 172 30.25 -2.32 4.00
N VAL A 173 28.98 -1.89 4.00
CA VAL A 173 27.99 -2.28 5.01
C VAL A 173 27.34 -3.60 4.60
N SER A 174 27.26 -4.56 5.52
CA SER A 174 26.63 -5.86 5.21
C SER A 174 25.10 -5.79 5.28
N LEU A 175 24.41 -6.64 4.53
CA LEU A 175 22.94 -6.78 4.61
C LEU A 175 22.45 -7.07 6.03
N LYS A 176 23.20 -7.92 6.75
CA LYS A 176 22.89 -8.28 8.14
C LYS A 176 23.00 -7.08 9.08
N GLU A 177 24.07 -6.30 8.96
CA GLU A 177 24.28 -5.08 9.76
C GLU A 177 23.17 -4.05 9.51
N GLY A 178 22.78 -3.85 8.25
CA GLY A 178 21.65 -2.99 7.90
C GLY A 178 20.32 -3.47 8.49
N ASP A 179 20.07 -4.78 8.44
CA ASP A 179 18.83 -5.39 8.95
C ASP A 179 18.73 -5.35 10.48
N GLU A 180 19.84 -5.61 11.18
CA GLU A 180 19.95 -5.44 12.63
C GLU A 180 19.68 -3.98 13.02
N ALA A 181 20.28 -3.02 12.32
CA ALA A 181 20.08 -1.60 12.61
C ALA A 181 18.63 -1.12 12.36
N ILE A 182 17.95 -1.64 11.33
CA ILE A 182 16.51 -1.37 11.14
C ILE A 182 15.71 -2.01 12.28
N THR A 183 16.01 -3.25 12.64
CA THR A 183 15.29 -3.97 13.69
C THR A 183 15.40 -3.25 15.04
N GLU A 184 16.60 -2.83 15.44
CA GLU A 184 16.84 -2.01 16.63
C GLU A 184 16.00 -0.73 16.63
N LEU A 185 15.94 -0.02 15.49
CA LEU A 185 15.17 1.22 15.38
C LEU A 185 13.67 0.95 15.55
N LEU A 186 13.16 -0.12 14.92
CA LEU A 186 11.74 -0.47 15.03
C LEU A 186 11.37 -0.89 16.45
N GLU A 187 12.25 -1.62 17.15
CA GLU A 187 12.08 -1.95 18.57
C GLU A 187 11.99 -0.70 19.43
N LYS A 188 12.85 0.30 19.21
CA LYS A 188 12.76 1.61 19.88
C LYS A 188 11.43 2.29 19.60
N VAL A 189 10.98 2.32 18.33
CA VAL A 189 9.69 2.92 17.94
C VAL A 189 8.50 2.26 18.64
N VAL A 190 8.55 0.95 18.84
CA VAL A 190 7.49 0.22 19.57
C VAL A 190 7.51 0.54 21.08
N GLN A 191 8.69 0.73 21.66
CA GLN A 191 8.85 0.97 23.10
C GLN A 191 8.60 2.43 23.50
N GLU A 192 9.14 3.36 22.71
CA GLU A 192 9.08 4.80 22.95
C GLU A 192 7.65 5.34 22.75
N SER A 193 7.36 6.45 23.42
CA SER A 193 6.13 7.20 23.17
C SER A 193 6.37 8.22 22.07
N LEU A 194 5.45 8.27 21.11
CA LEU A 194 5.39 9.31 20.08
C LEU A 194 4.99 10.65 20.72
N SER A 195 5.69 11.74 20.40
CA SER A 195 5.27 13.07 20.85
C SER A 195 4.09 13.58 20.01
N GLU A 196 3.23 14.41 20.62
CA GLU A 196 2.13 15.05 19.89
C GLU A 196 2.65 15.96 18.76
N GLU A 197 3.82 16.58 18.93
CA GLU A 197 4.46 17.38 17.88
C GLU A 197 4.85 16.53 16.67
N GLU A 198 5.46 15.36 16.89
CA GLU A 198 5.86 14.45 15.83
C GLU A 198 4.64 13.90 15.07
N LEU A 199 3.56 13.57 15.78
CA LEU A 199 2.29 13.17 15.17
C LEU A 199 1.66 14.31 14.36
N ASN A 200 1.56 15.50 14.93
CA ASN A 200 0.96 16.65 14.25
C ASN A 200 1.75 17.03 12.99
N LYS A 201 3.08 16.89 13.02
CA LYS A 201 3.93 17.10 11.83
C LYS A 201 3.50 16.18 10.68
N VAL A 202 3.39 14.88 10.91
CA VAL A 202 3.03 13.93 9.84
C VAL A 202 1.56 14.07 9.42
N LYS A 203 0.64 14.39 10.33
CA LYS A 203 -0.75 14.73 9.97
C LYS A 203 -0.81 15.93 9.02
N ASN A 204 -0.11 17.01 9.35
CA ASN A 204 -0.06 18.21 8.51
C ASN A 204 0.53 17.90 7.12
N GLN A 205 1.54 17.02 7.04
CA GLN A 205 2.10 16.57 5.77
C GLN A 205 1.10 15.72 4.96
N ALA A 206 0.38 14.81 5.62
CA ALA A 206 -0.64 13.99 4.98
C ALA A 206 -1.81 14.84 4.45
N GLU A 207 -2.31 15.79 5.24
CA GLU A 207 -3.35 16.72 4.83
C GLU A 207 -2.90 17.64 3.69
N SER A 208 -1.66 18.12 3.73
CA SER A 208 -1.09 18.90 2.64
C SER A 208 -1.10 18.08 1.34
N THR A 209 -0.66 16.82 1.40
CA THR A 209 -0.70 15.92 0.22
C THR A 209 -2.11 15.71 -0.28
N LEU A 210 -3.09 15.50 0.60
CA LEU A 210 -4.48 15.36 0.22
C LEU A 210 -4.99 16.64 -0.48
N ALA A 211 -4.76 17.81 0.13
CA ALA A 211 -5.20 19.10 -0.42
C ALA A 211 -4.59 19.41 -1.78
N PHE A 212 -3.28 19.16 -1.96
CA PHE A 212 -2.61 19.36 -3.25
C PHE A 212 -3.03 18.32 -4.29
N GLY A 213 -3.32 17.07 -3.87
CA GLY A 213 -3.81 16.02 -4.75
C GLY A 213 -5.16 16.38 -5.39
N GLU A 214 -6.04 17.04 -4.64
CA GLU A 214 -7.38 17.46 -5.09
C GLU A 214 -7.37 18.67 -6.03
N VAL A 215 -6.22 19.30 -6.29
CA VAL A 215 -6.12 20.41 -7.27
C VAL A 215 -6.37 19.91 -8.69
N GLU A 216 -5.91 18.70 -9.01
CA GLU A 216 -6.10 18.12 -10.34
C GLU A 216 -7.45 17.41 -10.45
N VAL A 217 -8.28 17.84 -11.42
CA VAL A 217 -9.61 17.26 -11.66
C VAL A 217 -9.58 15.75 -11.88
N LEU A 218 -8.52 15.23 -12.51
CA LEU A 218 -8.34 13.79 -12.71
C LEU A 218 -8.22 13.04 -11.38
N ASN A 219 -7.40 13.55 -10.44
CA ASN A 219 -7.23 12.93 -9.13
C ASN A 219 -8.55 12.91 -8.36
N ARG A 220 -9.32 14.00 -8.39
CA ARG A 220 -10.66 14.06 -7.79
C ARG A 220 -11.58 12.96 -8.33
N ALA A 221 -11.59 12.77 -9.66
CA ALA A 221 -12.38 11.73 -10.31
C ALA A 221 -11.92 10.31 -9.90
N MET A 222 -10.61 10.08 -9.85
CA MET A 222 -10.04 8.79 -9.46
C MET A 222 -10.32 8.46 -7.99
N ASN A 223 -10.17 9.43 -7.09
CA ASN A 223 -10.45 9.28 -5.66
C ASN A 223 -11.94 8.98 -5.43
N LEU A 224 -12.82 9.70 -6.10
CA LEU A 224 -14.26 9.44 -6.06
C LEU A 224 -14.62 8.05 -6.62
N SER A 225 -13.97 7.63 -7.71
CA SER A 225 -14.16 6.29 -8.29
C SER A 225 -13.72 5.19 -7.33
N PHE A 226 -12.57 5.39 -6.66
CA PHE A 226 -12.06 4.43 -5.69
C PHE A 226 -12.95 4.36 -4.44
N ALA A 227 -13.40 5.49 -3.91
CA ALA A 227 -14.35 5.56 -2.80
C ALA A 227 -15.68 4.86 -3.14
N ALA A 228 -16.23 5.11 -4.33
CA ALA A 228 -17.43 4.43 -4.80
C ALA A 228 -17.23 2.90 -4.91
N MET A 229 -16.06 2.46 -5.40
CA MET A 229 -15.69 1.04 -5.45
C MET A 229 -15.62 0.40 -4.06
N LEU A 230 -15.20 1.14 -3.03
CA LEU A 230 -15.20 0.70 -1.64
C LEU A 230 -16.61 0.63 -1.01
N GLY A 231 -17.63 1.15 -1.70
CA GLY A 231 -19.04 1.06 -1.31
C GLY A 231 -19.65 2.37 -0.81
N ASP A 232 -18.86 3.42 -0.61
CA ASP A 232 -19.35 4.75 -0.20
C ASP A 232 -18.50 5.86 -0.84
N ALA A 233 -19.09 6.57 -1.80
CA ALA A 233 -18.44 7.69 -2.49
C ALA A 233 -18.08 8.85 -1.54
N GLU A 234 -18.78 8.99 -0.40
CA GLU A 234 -18.49 10.03 0.60
C GLU A 234 -17.21 9.76 1.40
N LEU A 235 -16.59 8.57 1.27
CA LEU A 235 -15.31 8.30 1.93
C LEU A 235 -14.22 9.30 1.53
N VAL A 236 -14.25 9.81 0.30
CA VAL A 236 -13.30 10.84 -0.17
C VAL A 236 -13.36 12.10 0.69
N ASN A 237 -14.55 12.49 1.14
CA ASN A 237 -14.75 13.69 1.97
C ASN A 237 -14.43 13.45 3.46
N LYS A 238 -14.22 12.20 3.87
CA LYS A 238 -13.98 11.80 5.27
C LYS A 238 -12.50 11.51 5.57
N GLU A 239 -11.63 11.50 4.56
CA GLU A 239 -10.23 11.10 4.70
C GLU A 239 -9.45 12.03 5.64
N ALA A 240 -9.52 13.35 5.45
CA ALA A 240 -8.88 14.33 6.33
C ALA A 240 -9.32 14.18 7.79
N ALA A 241 -10.64 14.05 8.02
CA ALA A 241 -11.18 13.84 9.36
C ALA A 241 -10.72 12.52 10.00
N SER A 242 -10.47 11.48 9.18
CA SER A 242 -9.97 10.19 9.67
C SER A 242 -8.51 10.27 10.07
N ILE A 243 -7.68 11.00 9.30
CA ILE A 243 -6.29 11.31 9.64
C ILE A 243 -6.22 12.10 10.97
N GLN A 244 -7.04 13.14 11.11
CA GLN A 244 -7.03 13.99 12.31
C GLN A 244 -7.44 13.27 13.58
N LYS A 245 -8.32 12.26 13.49
CA LYS A 245 -8.76 11.45 14.62
C LYS A 245 -7.67 10.54 15.19
N VAL A 246 -6.62 10.23 14.43
CA VAL A 246 -5.54 9.34 14.89
C VAL A 246 -4.85 9.95 16.12
N THR A 247 -4.69 9.18 17.18
CA THR A 247 -3.97 9.62 18.39
C THR A 247 -2.57 9.00 18.48
N THR A 248 -1.71 9.56 19.33
CA THR A 248 -0.40 8.96 19.65
C THR A 248 -0.55 7.53 20.21
N ALA A 249 -1.61 7.27 20.97
CA ALA A 249 -1.96 5.95 21.47
C ALA A 249 -2.32 4.97 20.35
N ASP A 250 -3.05 5.41 19.31
CA ASP A 250 -3.35 4.59 18.14
C ASP A 250 -2.08 4.19 17.40
N VAL A 251 -1.18 5.16 17.15
CA VAL A 251 0.10 4.90 16.48
C VAL A 251 0.94 3.91 17.29
N LYS A 252 1.04 4.09 18.61
CA LYS A 252 1.77 3.17 19.49
C LYS A 252 1.18 1.76 19.46
N ARG A 253 -0.14 1.65 19.50
CA ARG A 253 -0.84 0.36 19.42
C ARG A 253 -0.57 -0.34 18.09
N VAL A 254 -0.71 0.37 16.95
CA VAL A 254 -0.46 -0.26 15.64
C VAL A 254 1.02 -0.58 15.42
N ALA A 255 1.95 0.22 15.95
CA ALA A 255 3.36 -0.13 15.95
C ALA A 255 3.59 -1.48 16.65
N ALA A 256 3.03 -1.67 17.84
CA ALA A 256 3.15 -2.91 18.60
C ALA A 256 2.45 -4.12 17.95
N THR A 257 1.39 -3.92 17.15
CA THR A 257 0.70 -5.02 16.46
C THR A 257 1.30 -5.35 15.10
N VAL A 258 1.69 -4.34 14.33
CA VAL A 258 2.19 -4.48 12.95
C VAL A 258 3.68 -4.84 12.95
N LEU A 259 4.53 -4.17 13.74
CA LEU A 259 5.99 -4.32 13.72
C LEU A 259 6.50 -5.55 14.50
N LYS A 260 5.65 -6.54 14.68
CA LYS A 260 6.02 -7.81 15.34
C LYS A 260 7.04 -8.59 14.50
N PRO A 261 8.06 -9.21 15.10
CA PRO A 261 9.02 -10.03 14.38
C PRO A 261 8.35 -11.13 13.56
N GLU A 262 7.34 -11.80 14.13
CA GLU A 262 6.61 -12.87 13.47
C GLU A 262 5.77 -12.40 12.27
N ASN A 263 5.42 -11.11 12.21
CA ASN A 263 4.69 -10.49 11.10
C ASN A 263 5.62 -9.98 9.99
N CYS A 264 6.94 -10.14 10.14
CA CYS A 264 7.92 -9.63 9.19
C CYS A 264 8.24 -10.63 8.07
N SER A 265 8.26 -10.17 6.84
CA SER A 265 8.90 -10.85 5.71
C SER A 265 10.08 -10.01 5.23
N THR A 266 11.29 -10.57 5.30
CA THR A 266 12.55 -9.89 4.94
C THR A 266 13.12 -10.46 3.64
N LEU A 267 13.48 -9.59 2.70
CA LEU A 267 14.16 -9.94 1.46
C LEU A 267 15.51 -9.24 1.39
N TYR A 268 16.56 -10.04 1.33
CA TYR A 268 17.91 -9.58 1.02
C TYR A 268 18.13 -9.65 -0.48
N TYR A 269 18.53 -8.54 -1.08
CA TYR A 269 18.81 -8.42 -2.51
C TYR A 269 20.28 -8.08 -2.69
N ARG A 270 21.10 -9.08 -3.00
CA ARG A 270 22.55 -8.95 -3.15
C ARG A 270 22.93 -8.54 -4.56
N SER A 271 23.80 -7.55 -4.66
CA SER A 271 24.51 -7.17 -5.86
C SER A 271 25.51 -8.26 -6.27
N GLN A 272 25.48 -8.62 -7.55
CA GLN A 272 26.43 -9.52 -8.18
C GLN A 272 27.03 -8.85 -9.41
N GLU A 273 28.31 -9.12 -9.67
CA GLU A 273 29.00 -8.68 -10.90
C GLU A 273 28.56 -9.48 -12.15
#